data_AF-A0A955TZ71-F1
#
_entry.id   AF-A0A955TZ71-F1
#
_cell.length_a   1.000
_cell.length_b   1.000
_cell.length_c   1.000
_cell.angle_alpha   90.00
_cell.angle_beta   90.00
_cell.angle_gamma   90.00
#
_symmetry.space_group_name_H-M   'P 1'
#
loop_
_entity.id
_entity.type
_entity.pdbx_description
1 polymer ?
#
loop_
_entity_poly.entity_id
_entity_poly.type
_entity_poly.pdbx_seq_one_letter_code
_entity_poly.pdbx_strand_id
1 'polypeptide(L)'
;YEIDAASLMLASEHWIPIEGVHELPLIDALVAQHRRFVKPLRYDARSGAAFPNALLLDAGPRPVPLHMLSAFMDPKERATKVKAIAAAGQEVWVWATDQLMPPLMPASLQSDQLNVSFTLKPAR
;
A
#
# COMPACT_ATOMS: atom_id res chain seq x y z
N TYR A 1 -5.14 -4.50 -40.33
CA TYR A 1 -5.43 -4.67 -38.89
C TYR A 1 -5.28 -3.29 -38.27
N GLU A 2 -6.32 -2.78 -37.63
CA GLU A 2 -6.36 -1.42 -37.08
C GLU A 2 -6.42 -1.54 -35.56
N ILE A 3 -5.57 -0.79 -34.84
CA ILE A 3 -5.57 -0.75 -33.38
C ILE A 3 -6.33 0.50 -32.96
N ASP A 4 -7.42 0.32 -32.23
CA ASP A 4 -8.29 1.40 -31.75
C ASP A 4 -7.68 2.12 -30.53
N ALA A 5 -7.08 1.37 -29.60
CA ALA A 5 -6.40 1.94 -28.42
C ALA A 5 -5.33 0.99 -27.85
N ALA A 6 -4.33 1.58 -27.19
CA ALA A 6 -3.31 0.86 -26.43
C ALA A 6 -2.89 1.65 -25.19
N SER A 7 -2.57 0.95 -24.10
CA SER A 7 -2.05 1.53 -22.86
C SER A 7 -0.71 0.86 -22.51
N LEU A 8 0.24 1.65 -22.04
CA LEU A 8 1.54 1.17 -21.57
C LEU A 8 1.70 1.48 -20.09
N MET A 9 2.15 0.48 -19.32
CA MET A 9 2.43 0.62 -17.90
C MET A 9 3.76 -0.05 -17.59
N LEU A 10 4.53 0.55 -16.69
CA LEU A 10 5.66 -0.13 -16.07
C LEU A 10 5.11 -1.12 -15.06
N ALA A 11 5.64 -2.34 -15.04
CA ALA A 11 5.24 -3.38 -14.11
C ALA A 11 6.46 -4.05 -13.49
N SER A 12 6.32 -4.51 -12.24
CA SER A 12 7.31 -5.37 -11.59
C SER A 12 7.34 -6.77 -12.22
N GLU A 13 8.29 -7.61 -11.81
CA GLU A 13 8.37 -9.02 -12.23
C GLU A 13 7.10 -9.82 -11.88
N HIS A 14 6.38 -9.38 -10.85
CA HIS A 14 5.11 -9.96 -10.40
C HIS A 14 3.89 -9.34 -11.11
N TRP A 15 4.11 -8.61 -12.21
CA TRP A 15 3.07 -7.92 -13.01
C TRP A 15 2.27 -6.88 -12.22
N ILE A 16 2.88 -6.28 -11.19
CA ILE A 16 2.25 -5.22 -10.40
C ILE A 16 2.62 -3.88 -11.03
N PRO A 17 1.64 -3.03 -11.40
CA PRO A 17 1.94 -1.73 -11.97
C PRO A 17 2.70 -0.83 -11.00
N ILE A 18 3.75 -0.20 -11.50
CA ILE A 18 4.59 0.75 -10.76
C ILE A 18 4.59 2.10 -11.46
N GLU A 19 4.65 3.17 -10.66
CA GLU A 19 4.71 4.54 -11.19
C GLU A 19 6.14 4.94 -11.61
N GLY A 20 7.13 4.21 -11.12
CA GLY A 20 8.53 4.39 -11.48
C GLY A 20 9.43 3.38 -10.77
N VAL A 21 10.67 3.26 -11.26
CA VAL A 21 11.65 2.27 -10.76
C VAL A 21 11.94 2.40 -9.27
N HIS A 22 11.86 3.62 -8.72
CA HIS A 22 12.05 3.90 -7.30
C HIS A 22 11.02 3.21 -6.39
N GLU A 23 9.90 2.74 -6.95
CA GLU A 23 8.87 2.01 -6.20
C GLU A 23 9.17 0.51 -6.05
N LEU A 24 10.02 -0.06 -6.90
CA LEU A 24 10.34 -1.49 -6.90
C LEU A 24 10.76 -2.02 -5.53
N PRO A 25 11.67 -1.37 -4.77
CA PRO A 25 12.12 -1.93 -3.49
C PRO A 25 10.99 -2.12 -2.48
N LEU A 26 9.97 -1.26 -2.51
CA LEU A 26 8.80 -1.40 -1.66
C LEU A 26 7.93 -2.58 -2.10
N ILE A 27 7.65 -2.69 -3.41
CA ILE A 27 6.84 -3.78 -3.96
C ILE A 27 7.52 -5.13 -3.74
N ASP A 28 8.82 -5.22 -4.02
CA ASP A 28 9.60 -6.43 -3.85
C ASP A 28 9.63 -6.86 -2.38
N ALA A 29 9.77 -5.91 -1.44
CA ALA A 29 9.71 -6.23 -0.01
C ALA A 29 8.32 -6.72 0.43
N LEU A 30 7.24 -6.14 -0.09
CA LEU A 30 5.87 -6.58 0.20
C LEU A 30 5.61 -7.99 -0.34
N VAL A 31 6.09 -8.27 -1.56
CA VAL A 31 5.94 -9.59 -2.19
C VAL A 31 6.82 -10.63 -1.50
N ALA A 32 8.09 -10.33 -1.24
CA ALA A 32 9.03 -11.25 -0.57
C ALA A 32 8.58 -11.62 0.84
N GLN A 33 7.90 -10.71 1.55
CA GLN A 33 7.33 -10.98 2.87
C GLN A 33 5.90 -11.56 2.81
N HIS A 34 5.40 -11.89 1.61
CA HIS A 34 4.05 -12.42 1.37
C HIS A 34 2.94 -11.58 2.04
N ARG A 35 3.09 -10.26 2.00
CA ARG A 35 2.14 -9.35 2.66
C ARG A 35 0.84 -9.27 1.89
N ARG A 36 -0.26 -9.06 2.62
CA ARG A 36 -1.55 -8.71 2.00
C ARG A 36 -1.59 -7.20 1.81
N PHE A 37 -1.58 -6.75 0.56
CA PHE A 37 -1.67 -5.34 0.23
C PHE A 37 -2.55 -5.08 -0.99
N VAL A 38 -3.03 -3.85 -1.11
CA VAL A 38 -3.68 -3.32 -2.32
C VAL A 38 -2.78 -2.24 -2.90
N LYS A 39 -2.53 -2.32 -4.20
CA LYS A 39 -1.80 -1.31 -4.98
C LYS A 39 -2.83 -0.45 -5.71
N PRO A 40 -3.21 0.71 -5.16
CA PRO A 40 -4.22 1.51 -5.80
C PRO A 40 -3.59 2.25 -7.00
N LEU A 41 -4.30 2.35 -8.11
CA LEU A 41 -3.78 2.96 -9.32
C LEU A 41 -4.08 4.46 -9.31
N ARG A 42 -3.17 5.27 -9.86
CA ARG A 42 -3.38 6.73 -9.91
C ARG A 42 -4.63 7.12 -10.68
N TYR A 43 -5.07 6.30 -11.62
CA TYR A 43 -6.32 6.50 -12.36
C TYR A 43 -7.57 6.46 -11.45
N ASP A 44 -7.49 5.80 -10.29
CA ASP A 44 -8.57 5.75 -9.31
C ASP A 44 -8.60 7.01 -8.41
N ALA A 45 -7.57 7.86 -8.47
CA ALA A 45 -7.38 8.98 -7.56
C ALA A 45 -7.84 10.32 -8.15
N ARG A 46 -8.74 11.02 -7.45
CA ARG A 46 -9.10 12.41 -7.76
C ARG A 46 -7.96 13.41 -7.50
N SER A 47 -6.96 13.03 -6.69
CA SER A 47 -5.77 13.82 -6.39
C SER A 47 -4.61 12.90 -6.00
N GLY A 48 -3.49 12.98 -6.72
CA GLY A 48 -2.34 12.09 -6.52
C GLY A 48 -1.53 12.35 -5.24
N ALA A 49 -1.67 13.53 -4.61
CA ALA A 49 -0.84 13.90 -3.47
C ALA A 49 -1.25 13.23 -2.15
N ALA A 50 -2.52 12.92 -1.97
CA ALA A 50 -3.03 12.22 -0.78
C ALA A 50 -3.09 10.70 -0.97
N PHE A 51 -2.70 10.20 -2.14
CA PHE A 51 -2.90 8.81 -2.49
C PHE A 51 -1.72 7.93 -2.01
N PRO A 52 -1.98 6.83 -1.30
CA PRO A 52 -0.92 5.93 -0.86
C PRO A 52 -0.31 5.17 -2.03
N ASN A 53 0.97 4.85 -1.92
CA ASN A 53 1.67 4.01 -2.90
C ASN A 53 1.20 2.56 -2.80
N ALA A 54 0.87 2.09 -1.59
CA ALA A 54 0.23 0.80 -1.33
C ALA A 54 -0.56 0.89 -0.02
N LEU A 55 -1.55 0.03 0.15
CA LEU A 55 -2.32 -0.15 1.38
C LEU A 55 -2.02 -1.52 1.96
N LEU A 56 -1.40 -1.57 3.13
CA LEU A 56 -1.10 -2.80 3.84
C LEU A 56 -2.33 -3.25 4.62
N LEU A 57 -2.82 -4.47 4.38
CA LEU A 57 -4.09 -4.97 4.90
C LEU A 57 -3.93 -5.93 6.09
N ASP A 58 -2.70 -6.31 6.40
CA ASP A 58 -2.39 -7.30 7.43
C ASP A 58 -1.64 -6.71 8.63
N ALA A 59 -1.53 -5.38 8.75
CA ALA A 59 -0.84 -4.74 9.87
C ALA A 59 -1.73 -4.52 11.11
N GLY A 60 -3.02 -4.84 11.03
CA GLY A 60 -3.97 -4.66 12.13
C GLY A 60 -5.42 -4.57 11.65
N PRO A 61 -6.34 -4.04 12.47
CA PRO A 61 -7.77 -3.98 12.14
C PRO A 61 -8.12 -2.96 11.05
N ARG A 62 -7.19 -2.07 10.69
CA ARG A 62 -7.38 -1.03 9.67
C ARG A 62 -6.27 -1.12 8.62
N PRO A 63 -6.58 -0.90 7.32
CA PRO A 63 -5.56 -0.77 6.29
C PRO A 63 -4.57 0.35 6.64
N VAL A 64 -3.28 0.06 6.53
CA VAL A 64 -2.23 1.04 6.77
C VAL A 64 -1.71 1.59 5.44
N PRO A 65 -1.85 2.90 5.17
CA PRO A 65 -1.29 3.52 3.98
C PRO A 65 0.24 3.58 4.05
N LEU A 66 0.87 3.10 2.98
CA LEU A 66 2.31 3.18 2.74
C LEU A 66 2.56 4.32 1.75
N HIS A 67 3.26 5.36 2.18
CA HIS A 67 3.61 6.50 1.34
C HIS A 67 5.11 6.55 1.05
N MET A 68 5.44 6.79 -0.21
CA MET A 68 6.81 7.00 -0.65
C MET A 68 7.05 8.46 -1.03
N LEU A 69 8.15 9.03 -0.55
CA LEU A 69 8.63 10.35 -0.95
C LEU A 69 9.88 10.14 -1.82
N SER A 70 9.70 10.23 -3.14
CA SER A 70 10.83 10.14 -4.07
C SER A 70 11.73 11.36 -3.95
N ALA A 71 13.03 11.15 -3.95
CA ALA A 71 14.03 12.21 -4.02
C ALA A 71 13.95 13.01 -5.34
N PHE A 72 13.38 12.40 -6.38
CA PHE A 72 13.20 13.00 -7.70
C PHE A 72 11.83 13.69 -7.86
N MET A 73 11.00 13.69 -6.81
CA MET A 73 9.70 14.37 -6.84
C MET A 73 9.89 15.88 -6.82
N ASP A 74 9.03 16.62 -7.54
CA ASP A 74 9.04 18.08 -7.50
C ASP A 74 8.87 18.58 -6.04
N PRO A 75 9.63 19.60 -5.60
CA PRO A 75 9.56 20.09 -4.23
C PRO A 75 8.16 20.52 -3.77
N LYS A 76 7.35 21.10 -4.68
CA LYS A 76 5.98 21.53 -4.38
C LYS A 76 5.04 20.33 -4.23
N GLU A 77 5.19 19.32 -5.08
CA GLU A 77 4.44 18.07 -4.98
C GLU A 77 4.79 17.32 -3.69
N ARG A 78 6.10 17.23 -3.38
CA ARG A 78 6.60 16.63 -2.15
C ARG A 78 6.02 17.33 -0.92
N ALA A 79 6.05 18.67 -0.88
CA ALA A 79 5.46 19.43 0.21
C ALA A 79 3.95 19.20 0.36
N THR A 80 3.22 19.10 -0.76
CA THR A 80 1.78 18.79 -0.75
C THR A 80 1.52 17.39 -0.18
N LYS A 81 2.31 16.40 -0.60
CA LYS A 81 2.20 15.02 -0.11
C LYS A 81 2.52 14.90 1.38
N VAL A 82 3.57 15.55 1.85
CA VAL A 82 3.91 15.60 3.30
C VAL A 82 2.77 16.22 4.11
N LYS A 83 2.17 17.32 3.64
CA LYS A 83 1.01 17.93 4.29
C LYS A 83 -0.20 17.01 4.31
N ALA A 84 -0.48 16.33 3.19
CA ALA A 84 -1.59 15.38 3.09
C ALA A 84 -1.42 14.19 4.04
N ILE A 85 -0.20 13.63 4.12
CA ILE A 85 0.15 12.55 5.05
C ILE A 85 -0.03 13.01 6.50
N ALA A 86 0.46 14.21 6.85
CA ALA A 86 0.32 14.76 8.20
C ALA A 86 -1.15 14.99 8.59
N ALA A 87 -2.01 15.37 7.63
CA ALA A 87 -3.43 15.57 7.85
C ALA A 87 -4.23 14.26 7.97
N ALA A 88 -3.73 13.14 7.45
CA ALA A 88 -4.44 11.86 7.45
C ALA A 88 -4.57 11.24 8.87
N GLY A 89 -3.69 11.61 9.81
CA GLY A 89 -3.82 11.31 11.25
C GLY A 89 -3.84 9.83 11.66
N GLN A 90 -3.79 8.90 10.70
CA GLN A 90 -3.78 7.46 10.91
C GLN A 90 -2.35 6.93 11.07
N GLU A 91 -2.21 5.69 11.55
CA GLU A 91 -0.94 4.95 11.49
C GLU A 91 -0.50 4.89 10.03
N VAL A 92 0.48 5.71 9.67
CA VAL A 92 0.98 5.86 8.30
C VAL A 92 2.44 5.46 8.29
N TRP A 93 2.83 4.64 7.33
CA TRP A 93 4.23 4.32 7.08
C TRP A 93 4.75 5.20 5.94
N VAL A 94 5.89 5.85 6.17
CA VAL A 94 6.51 6.75 5.21
C VAL A 94 7.95 6.34 4.96
N TRP A 95 8.34 6.28 3.69
CA TRP A 95 9.72 6.07 3.28
C TRP A 95 10.15 7.15 2.28
N ALA A 96 11.26 7.81 2.58
CA ALA A 96 11.94 8.69 1.63
C ALA A 96 13.00 7.90 0.87
N THR A 97 12.95 7.89 -0.47
CA THR A 97 13.76 6.98 -1.30
C THR A 97 15.27 7.28 -1.25
N ASP A 98 15.66 8.46 -0.75
CA ASP A 98 17.04 8.83 -0.46
C ASP A 98 17.56 8.26 0.87
N GLN A 99 16.68 7.67 1.68
CA GLN A 99 17.00 7.05 2.97
C GLN A 99 16.86 5.53 2.89
N LEU A 100 17.47 4.82 3.84
CA LEU A 100 17.26 3.39 4.00
C LEU A 100 15.77 3.10 4.25
N MET A 101 15.23 2.10 3.56
CA MET A 101 13.84 1.71 3.74
C MET A 101 13.62 1.23 5.19
N PRO A 102 12.69 1.87 5.93
CA PRO A 102 12.37 1.41 7.28
C PRO A 102 11.73 0.02 7.23
N PRO A 103 11.85 -0.79 8.28
CA PRO A 103 11.18 -2.09 8.32
C PRO A 103 9.67 -1.91 8.17
N LEU A 104 9.02 -2.86 7.50
CA LEU A 104 7.56 -2.91 7.43
C LEU A 104 7.00 -3.26 8.81
N MET A 105 5.81 -2.75 9.12
CA MET A 105 5.10 -3.13 10.35
C MET A 105 4.87 -4.64 10.38
N PRO A 106 4.94 -5.29 11.55
CA PRO A 106 4.71 -6.73 11.65
C PRO A 106 3.32 -7.10 11.13
N ALA A 107 3.19 -8.28 10.54
CA ALA A 107 1.88 -8.80 10.19
C ALA A 107 1.12 -9.14 11.49
N SER A 108 -0.05 -8.54 11.67
CA SER A 108 -1.03 -8.98 12.64
C SER A 108 -1.59 -10.31 12.17
N LEU A 109 -1.31 -11.36 12.92
CA LEU A 109 -2.05 -12.62 12.81
C LEU A 109 -3.47 -12.34 13.32
N GLN A 110 -4.34 -11.82 12.46
CA GLN A 110 -5.77 -11.88 12.70
C GLN A 110 -6.13 -13.36 12.58
N SER A 111 -5.99 -14.10 13.67
CA SER A 111 -6.48 -15.45 13.78
C SER A 111 -7.96 -15.40 13.44
N ASP A 112 -8.35 -16.15 12.41
CA ASP A 112 -9.72 -16.36 11.95
C ASP A 112 -10.50 -17.18 12.99
N GLN A 113 -10.53 -16.69 14.23
CA GLN A 113 -11.29 -17.21 15.35
C GLN A 113 -12.74 -16.78 15.17
N LEU A 114 -13.36 -17.31 14.11
CA LEU A 114 -14.78 -17.67 14.15
C LEU A 114 -14.92 -18.82 15.15
N ASN A 115 -14.81 -18.47 16.43
CA ASN A 115 -15.13 -19.35 17.54
C ASN A 115 -16.65 -19.47 17.55
N VAL A 116 -17.18 -20.37 16.74
CA VAL A 116 -18.61 -20.73 16.76
C VAL A 116 -18.83 -21.51 18.05
N SER A 117 -19.08 -20.78 19.14
CA SER A 117 -19.54 -21.35 20.40
C SER A 117 -20.94 -21.93 20.17
N PHE A 118 -21.01 -23.18 19.71
CA PHE A 118 -22.23 -23.99 19.80
C PHE A 118 -22.48 -24.30 21.28
N THR A 119 -23.20 -23.43 21.97
CA THR A 119 -23.79 -23.74 23.27
C THR A 119 -24.86 -24.79 23.07
N LEU A 120 -24.51 -26.06 23.26
CA LEU A 120 -25.48 -27.14 23.43
C LEU A 120 -26.08 -27.02 24.85
N LYS A 121 -27.29 -26.48 24.94
CA LYS A 121 -28.14 -26.60 26.12
C LYS A 121 -28.53 -28.08 26.30
N PRO A 122 -28.36 -28.69 27.48
CA PRO A 122 -28.91 -30.01 27.73
C PRO A 122 -30.45 -29.91 27.84
N ALA A 123 -31.14 -30.78 27.10
CA ALA A 123 -32.58 -30.96 27.22
C ALA A 123 -32.91 -31.56 28.59
N ARG A 124 -33.98 -31.03 29.20
CA ARG A 124 -34.50 -31.40 30.50
C ARG A 124 -35.41 -32.61 30.39
#